data_AF-A0A7C6C7T5-F1
#
_entry.id   AF-A0A7C6C7T5-F1
#
_cell.length_a   1.000
_cell.length_b   1.000
_cell.length_c   1.000
_cell.angle_alpha   90.00
_cell.angle_beta   90.00
_cell.angle_gamma   90.00
#
_symmetry.space_group_name_H-M   'P 1'
#
loop_
_entity.id
_entity.type
_entity.pdbx_description
1 polymer ?
#
loop_
_entity_poly.entity_id
_entity_poly.type
_entity_poly.pdbx_seq_one_letter_code
_entity_poly.pdbx_strand_id
1 'polypeptide(L)'
;MHLSLNNVKACSDQWISFFYLTTDLCAPSYPLVKVDPYFNAWYSTNNLYDDQVRHWTEKEFPLLGAIRVDGETYRYMGKEKLPLKPLLRSVHEEKWEGKYTFDKPVVDEWKNIEFDDAAWKTGVSAFGTKNEPDLSTLWDTQDIWIRRVFELQDDLVDKDIYLHYSNDDIFLFVYQCSAGGGNRW
;
A
#
# COMPACT_ATOMS: atom_id res chain seq x y z
N MET A 1 -47.15 -50.89 28.30
CA MET A 1 -48.55 -50.71 28.75
C MET A 1 -48.67 -49.30 29.31
N HIS A 2 -49.58 -48.49 28.76
CA HIS A 2 -50.19 -47.25 29.29
C HIS A 2 -49.39 -45.99 29.73
N LEU A 3 -50.00 -44.85 29.38
CA LEU A 3 -49.92 -43.45 29.87
C LEU A 3 -50.19 -43.31 31.39
N SER A 4 -50.03 -42.18 32.12
CA SER A 4 -49.33 -40.85 32.00
C SER A 4 -49.25 -40.25 33.45
N LEU A 5 -48.75 -39.04 33.78
CA LEU A 5 -49.45 -37.73 33.65
C LEU A 5 -48.58 -36.52 34.05
N ASN A 6 -48.80 -35.40 33.33
CA ASN A 6 -48.78 -33.96 33.66
C ASN A 6 -48.05 -33.39 34.90
N ASN A 7 -47.36 -32.26 34.67
CA ASN A 7 -47.36 -31.11 35.58
C ASN A 7 -47.75 -29.83 34.82
N VAL A 8 -48.83 -29.17 35.24
CA VAL A 8 -49.24 -27.85 34.75
C VAL A 8 -48.54 -26.79 35.60
N LYS A 9 -48.01 -25.72 34.99
CA LYS A 9 -47.53 -24.53 35.70
C LYS A 9 -48.15 -23.27 35.10
N ALA A 10 -48.64 -22.40 35.98
CA ALA A 10 -49.21 -21.12 35.60
C ALA A 10 -48.12 -20.06 35.38
N CYS A 11 -48.44 -19.04 34.59
CA CYS A 11 -47.62 -17.84 34.48
C CYS A 11 -47.73 -17.01 35.77
N SER A 12 -46.61 -16.53 36.30
CA SER A 12 -46.58 -15.48 37.32
C SER A 12 -46.17 -14.18 36.67
N ASP A 13 -47.00 -13.14 36.74
CA ASP A 13 -46.75 -11.81 36.16
C ASP A 13 -45.74 -11.00 36.99
N GLN A 14 -44.55 -11.57 37.20
CA GLN A 14 -43.38 -10.87 37.72
C GLN A 14 -42.32 -10.76 36.63
N TRP A 15 -42.17 -9.54 36.12
CA TRP A 15 -41.09 -9.16 35.22
C TRP A 15 -39.75 -9.21 35.95
N ILE A 16 -39.06 -10.34 35.88
CA ILE A 16 -37.66 -10.43 36.28
C ILE A 16 -36.84 -9.68 35.22
N SER A 17 -36.46 -8.45 35.52
CA SER A 17 -35.50 -7.68 34.71
C SER A 17 -34.11 -8.30 34.82
N PHE A 18 -33.79 -9.20 33.90
CA PHE A 18 -32.42 -9.67 33.70
C PHE A 18 -31.56 -8.51 33.16
N PHE A 19 -30.81 -7.87 34.06
CA PHE A 19 -29.69 -7.03 33.68
C PHE A 19 -28.55 -7.91 33.17
N TYR A 20 -28.47 -8.07 31.84
CA TYR A 20 -27.29 -8.64 31.21
C TYR A 20 -26.13 -7.64 31.32
N LEU A 21 -25.15 -7.95 32.15
CA LEU A 21 -23.84 -7.31 32.12
C LEU A 21 -23.10 -7.78 30.85
N THR A 22 -23.27 -7.05 29.75
CA THR A 22 -22.44 -7.22 28.55
C THR A 22 -21.05 -6.65 28.83
N THR A 23 -20.01 -7.46 28.60
CA THR A 23 -18.63 -7.01 28.67
C THR A 23 -18.08 -6.82 27.26
N ASP A 24 -17.61 -5.62 26.91
CA ASP A 24 -16.99 -5.33 25.61
C ASP A 24 -15.55 -5.90 25.48
N LEU A 25 -15.29 -7.08 26.06
CA LEU A 25 -14.03 -7.80 25.89
C LEU A 25 -13.99 -8.49 24.52
N CYS A 26 -13.54 -7.75 23.52
CA CYS A 26 -13.01 -8.35 22.29
C CYS A 26 -11.51 -8.66 22.50
N ALA A 27 -11.05 -9.84 22.06
CA ALA A 27 -9.62 -10.11 22.01
C ALA A 27 -8.98 -9.26 20.90
N PRO A 28 -7.76 -8.70 21.10
CA PRO A 28 -7.13 -7.83 20.10
C PRO A 28 -6.75 -8.57 18.80
N SER A 29 -6.80 -9.90 18.81
CA SER A 29 -6.68 -10.73 17.60
C SER A 29 -7.34 -12.08 17.82
N TYR A 30 -7.92 -12.65 16.76
CA TYR A 30 -8.53 -13.97 16.75
C TYR A 30 -8.12 -14.79 15.52
N PRO A 31 -7.99 -16.12 15.67
CA PRO A 31 -7.53 -16.98 14.58
C PRO A 31 -8.67 -17.30 13.62
N LEU A 32 -8.49 -16.93 12.35
CA LEU A 32 -9.42 -17.17 11.24
C LEU A 32 -9.19 -18.55 10.61
N VAL A 33 -7.93 -18.99 10.52
CA VAL A 33 -7.53 -20.35 10.11
C VAL A 33 -6.47 -20.87 11.08
N LYS A 34 -6.60 -22.13 11.53
CA LYS A 34 -5.56 -22.87 12.24
C LYS A 34 -5.51 -24.29 11.68
N VAL A 35 -4.41 -24.61 10.99
CA VAL A 35 -4.10 -26.00 10.60
C VAL A 35 -3.06 -26.57 11.57
N ASP A 36 -2.02 -25.78 11.88
CA ASP A 36 -0.96 -26.15 12.83
C ASP A 36 -0.33 -24.90 13.51
N PRO A 37 0.61 -25.05 14.47
CA PRO A 37 1.23 -23.92 15.18
C PRO A 37 2.02 -22.93 14.30
N TYR A 38 2.39 -23.31 13.09
CA TYR A 38 3.08 -22.48 12.10
C TYR A 38 2.17 -22.09 10.93
N PHE A 39 1.19 -22.93 10.58
CA PHE A 39 0.10 -22.55 9.66
C PHE A 39 -1.14 -22.06 10.42
N ASN A 40 -1.10 -20.79 10.80
CA ASN A 40 -2.23 -20.05 11.34
C ASN A 40 -2.33 -18.65 10.72
N ALA A 41 -3.57 -18.16 10.68
CA ALA A 41 -3.94 -16.91 10.06
C ALA A 41 -4.89 -16.17 11.01
N TRP A 42 -4.53 -14.94 11.38
CA TRP A 42 -5.13 -14.15 12.45
C TRP A 42 -5.73 -12.85 11.92
N TYR A 43 -6.68 -12.32 12.68
CA TYR A 43 -7.43 -11.13 12.32
C TYR A 43 -7.63 -10.24 13.54
N SER A 44 -7.39 -8.94 13.40
CA SER A 44 -7.27 -7.99 14.52
C SER A 44 -8.27 -6.82 14.46
N THR A 45 -9.30 -6.92 13.61
CA THR A 45 -10.33 -5.90 13.42
C THR A 45 -11.73 -6.52 13.40
N ASN A 46 -12.73 -5.78 13.88
CA ASN A 46 -14.07 -6.33 14.18
C ASN A 46 -14.82 -6.85 12.94
N ASN A 47 -14.56 -6.34 11.73
CA ASN A 47 -15.15 -6.85 10.50
C ASN A 47 -14.09 -7.45 9.57
N LEU A 48 -14.36 -8.64 9.01
CA LEU A 48 -13.44 -9.38 8.13
C LEU A 48 -12.91 -8.61 6.91
N TYR A 49 -13.52 -7.48 6.55
CA TYR A 49 -13.21 -6.67 5.37
C TYR A 49 -12.40 -5.39 5.66
N ASP A 50 -12.11 -5.07 6.94
CA ASP A 50 -11.46 -3.82 7.37
C ASP A 50 -9.94 -3.82 7.07
N ASP A 51 -9.30 -4.98 7.24
CA ASP A 51 -7.84 -5.18 7.19
C ASP A 51 -7.44 -6.55 6.58
N GLN A 52 -6.14 -6.82 6.49
CA GLN A 52 -5.55 -8.08 6.03
C GLN A 52 -5.44 -9.14 7.13
N VAL A 53 -5.45 -10.40 6.70
CA VAL A 53 -5.09 -11.55 7.54
C VAL A 53 -3.57 -11.58 7.74
N ARG A 54 -3.12 -11.87 8.97
CA ARG A 54 -1.69 -11.92 9.33
C ARG A 54 -1.28 -13.30 9.89
N HIS A 55 -0.04 -13.68 9.66
CA HIS A 55 0.62 -14.73 10.43
C HIS A 55 0.98 -14.19 11.83
N TRP A 56 1.19 -15.05 12.83
CA TRP A 56 1.50 -14.63 14.21
C TRP A 56 2.78 -13.79 14.37
N THR A 57 3.62 -13.71 13.33
CA THR A 57 4.80 -12.83 13.26
C THR A 57 4.50 -11.45 12.64
N GLU A 58 3.24 -11.01 12.66
CA GLU A 58 2.70 -9.79 12.01
C GLU A 58 2.89 -9.67 10.49
N LYS A 59 3.50 -10.66 9.84
CA LYS A 59 3.61 -10.70 8.38
C LYS A 59 2.22 -10.89 7.78
N GLU A 60 1.83 -9.98 6.90
CA GLU A 60 0.60 -10.12 6.12
C GLU A 60 0.64 -11.34 5.20
N PHE A 61 -0.48 -12.06 5.16
CA PHE A 61 -0.78 -13.07 4.16
C PHE A 61 -2.15 -12.74 3.58
N PRO A 62 -2.24 -11.81 2.60
CA PRO A 62 -3.51 -11.31 2.07
C PRO A 62 -4.41 -12.44 1.57
N LEU A 63 -5.64 -12.47 2.08
CA LEU A 63 -6.65 -13.47 1.74
C LEU A 63 -7.98 -12.77 1.46
N LEU A 64 -8.43 -12.80 0.21
CA LEU A 64 -9.69 -12.20 -0.21
C LEU A 64 -10.80 -13.26 -0.21
N GLY A 65 -11.89 -12.95 0.50
CA GLY A 65 -13.14 -13.72 0.45
C GLY A 65 -14.21 -12.94 -0.30
N ALA A 66 -14.77 -13.56 -1.33
CA ALA A 66 -15.90 -13.03 -2.09
C ALA A 66 -17.02 -14.08 -2.17
N ILE A 67 -18.26 -13.62 -2.09
CA ILE A 67 -19.47 -14.42 -2.26
C ILE A 67 -20.29 -13.85 -3.42
N ARG A 68 -20.95 -14.71 -4.19
CA ARG A 68 -21.85 -14.29 -5.27
C ARG A 68 -23.30 -14.50 -4.86
N VAL A 69 -24.12 -13.46 -4.97
CA VAL A 69 -25.56 -13.46 -4.70
C VAL A 69 -26.25 -12.89 -5.92
N ASP A 70 -27.17 -13.66 -6.53
CA ASP A 70 -27.97 -13.26 -7.70
C ASP A 70 -27.17 -12.69 -8.91
N GLY A 71 -25.90 -13.09 -9.04
CA GLY A 71 -24.97 -12.65 -10.08
C GLY A 71 -23.99 -11.57 -9.63
N GLU A 72 -24.35 -10.78 -8.62
CA GLU A 72 -23.49 -9.76 -8.02
C GLU A 72 -22.45 -10.38 -7.08
N THR A 73 -21.22 -9.85 -7.10
CA THR A 73 -20.09 -10.40 -6.32
C THR A 73 -19.71 -9.43 -5.20
N TYR A 74 -19.85 -9.89 -3.95
CA TYR A 74 -19.63 -9.13 -2.73
C TYR A 74 -18.34 -9.59 -2.05
N ARG A 75 -17.39 -8.68 -1.81
CA ARG A 75 -16.22 -8.94 -0.95
C ARG A 75 -16.67 -8.92 0.51
N TYR A 76 -16.46 -10.02 1.23
CA TYR A 76 -16.78 -10.14 2.66
C TYR A 76 -15.54 -10.26 3.55
N MET A 77 -14.36 -10.54 2.98
CA MET A 77 -13.13 -10.74 3.73
C MET A 77 -11.88 -10.22 2.99
N GLY A 78 -10.92 -9.73 3.78
CA GLY A 78 -9.64 -9.20 3.33
C GLY A 78 -9.77 -7.83 2.70
N LYS A 79 -8.70 -7.05 2.69
CA LYS A 79 -8.65 -5.76 1.99
C LYS A 79 -8.11 -5.96 0.58
N GLU A 80 -8.68 -5.30 -0.40
CA GLU A 80 -8.11 -5.35 -1.75
C GLU A 80 -6.81 -4.54 -1.78
N LYS A 81 -5.69 -5.18 -2.12
CA LYS A 81 -4.45 -4.51 -2.50
C LYS A 81 -4.34 -4.62 -4.02
N LEU A 82 -4.94 -3.67 -4.72
CA LEU A 82 -4.76 -3.55 -6.17
C LEU A 82 -3.27 -3.35 -6.45
N PRO A 83 -2.65 -4.16 -7.34
CA PRO A 83 -1.28 -3.93 -7.75
C PRO A 83 -1.20 -2.56 -8.44
N LEU A 84 -0.27 -1.72 -8.00
CA LEU A 84 0.01 -0.45 -8.68
C LEU A 84 0.50 -0.76 -10.09
N LYS A 85 -0.13 -0.18 -11.12
CA LYS A 85 0.38 -0.23 -12.49
C LYS A 85 1.66 0.61 -12.53
N PRO A 86 2.83 0.06 -12.90
CA PRO A 86 4.03 0.86 -13.09
C PRO A 86 3.82 1.78 -14.31
N LEU A 87 3.79 3.09 -14.06
CA LEU A 87 3.75 4.13 -15.10
C LEU A 87 5.13 4.31 -15.75
N LEU A 88 6.17 4.17 -14.94
CA LEU A 88 7.57 4.11 -15.35
C LEU A 88 8.23 2.90 -14.70
N ARG A 89 9.21 2.33 -15.40
CA ARG A 89 10.09 1.32 -14.83
C ARG A 89 11.03 1.93 -13.80
N SER A 90 11.15 1.22 -12.68
CA SER A 90 12.12 1.45 -11.62
C SER A 90 13.49 0.86 -12.00
N VAL A 91 14.54 1.23 -11.28
CA VAL A 91 15.91 0.74 -11.55
C VAL A 91 16.06 -0.79 -11.40
N HIS A 92 15.19 -1.42 -10.61
CA HIS A 92 15.13 -2.88 -10.44
C HIS A 92 14.52 -3.61 -11.65
N GLU A 93 13.82 -2.88 -12.52
CA GLU A 93 13.17 -3.41 -13.73
C GLU A 93 13.96 -3.04 -14.99
N GLU A 94 14.36 -1.77 -15.11
CA GLU A 94 15.15 -1.26 -16.23
C GLU A 94 15.98 -0.03 -15.84
N LYS A 95 17.22 0.00 -16.32
CA LYS A 95 18.13 1.14 -16.18
C LYS A 95 17.62 2.30 -17.03
N TRP A 96 17.54 3.49 -16.44
CA TRP A 96 17.04 4.70 -17.11
C TRP A 96 18.07 5.82 -17.04
N GLU A 97 18.05 6.71 -18.03
CA GLU A 97 18.95 7.87 -18.07
C GLU A 97 18.31 9.12 -17.47
N GLY A 98 19.13 9.92 -16.78
CA GLY A 98 18.74 11.20 -16.21
C GLY A 98 19.87 12.22 -16.30
N LYS A 99 19.50 13.49 -16.19
CA LYS A 99 20.44 14.59 -16.02
C LYS A 99 20.80 14.73 -14.55
N TYR A 100 22.07 15.02 -14.24
CA TYR A 100 22.51 15.23 -12.87
C TYR A 100 23.65 16.24 -12.72
N THR A 101 23.75 16.81 -11.52
CA THR A 101 24.86 17.64 -11.07
C THR A 101 25.19 17.34 -9.59
N PHE A 102 26.46 17.50 -9.23
CA PHE A 102 26.92 17.51 -7.84
C PHE A 102 27.15 18.94 -7.32
N ASP A 103 27.17 19.91 -8.23
CA ASP A 103 27.21 21.33 -7.89
C ASP A 103 25.78 21.83 -7.67
N LYS A 104 25.53 22.43 -6.49
CA LYS A 104 24.23 22.95 -6.12
C LYS A 104 23.71 23.93 -7.19
N PRO A 105 22.51 23.72 -7.75
CA PRO A 105 21.93 24.64 -8.72
C PRO A 105 21.87 26.08 -8.18
N VAL A 106 22.33 27.03 -9.00
CA VAL A 106 22.47 28.46 -8.63
C VAL A 106 21.10 29.14 -8.45
N VAL A 107 20.07 28.60 -9.10
CA VAL A 107 18.70 29.12 -9.16
C VAL A 107 17.74 27.98 -8.79
N ASP A 108 16.68 28.28 -8.04
CA ASP A 108 15.72 27.28 -7.55
C ASP A 108 14.81 26.75 -8.68
N GLU A 109 14.74 27.51 -9.77
CA GLU A 109 14.07 27.23 -11.04
C GLU A 109 14.57 25.96 -11.74
N TRP A 110 15.64 25.31 -11.26
CA TRP A 110 16.04 23.96 -11.69
C TRP A 110 14.93 22.92 -11.53
N LYS A 111 13.94 23.21 -10.69
CA LYS A 111 12.72 22.39 -10.47
C LYS A 111 11.70 22.51 -11.61
N ASN A 112 11.83 23.51 -12.50
CA ASN A 112 10.85 23.77 -13.54
C ASN A 112 11.01 22.80 -14.71
N ILE A 113 9.90 22.36 -15.31
CA ILE A 113 9.92 21.45 -16.47
C ILE A 113 10.69 22.06 -17.65
N GLU A 114 10.50 23.36 -17.92
CA GLU A 114 11.18 24.14 -18.98
C GLU A 114 12.61 24.60 -18.63
N PHE A 115 13.22 24.08 -17.56
CA PHE A 115 14.59 24.45 -17.18
C PHE A 115 15.64 23.83 -18.14
N ASP A 116 16.56 24.66 -18.63
CA ASP A 116 17.70 24.23 -19.45
C ASP A 116 18.78 23.55 -18.59
N ASP A 117 18.78 22.22 -18.61
CA ASP A 117 19.78 21.35 -18.00
C ASP A 117 20.86 20.86 -18.98
N ALA A 118 21.06 21.52 -20.13
CA ALA A 118 22.09 21.13 -21.10
C ALA A 118 23.51 21.09 -20.51
N ALA A 119 23.79 21.93 -19.51
CA ALA A 119 25.05 21.94 -18.76
C ALA A 119 25.22 20.77 -17.77
N TRP A 120 24.14 20.05 -17.44
CA TRP A 120 24.19 18.91 -16.51
C TRP A 120 24.69 17.65 -17.21
N LYS A 121 25.38 16.80 -16.44
CA LYS A 121 25.90 15.50 -16.90
C LYS A 121 24.72 14.57 -17.17
N THR A 122 24.85 13.66 -18.13
CA THR A 122 23.91 12.54 -18.31
C THR A 122 24.46 11.31 -17.60
N GLY A 123 23.61 10.59 -16.86
CA GLY A 123 23.98 9.39 -16.10
C GLY A 123 22.88 8.34 -16.12
N VAL A 124 23.27 7.09 -15.91
CA VAL A 124 22.38 5.92 -15.85
C VAL A 124 22.07 5.58 -14.39
N SER A 125 20.81 5.28 -14.07
CA SER A 125 20.39 4.82 -12.74
C SER A 125 20.94 3.42 -12.40
N ALA A 126 21.27 3.06 -11.15
CA ALA A 126 21.13 3.86 -9.94
C ALA A 126 22.28 4.87 -9.78
N PHE A 127 21.96 5.99 -9.13
CA PHE A 127 22.91 6.95 -8.60
C PHE A 127 23.17 6.57 -7.15
N GLY A 128 24.42 6.33 -6.76
CA GLY A 128 24.73 5.84 -5.41
C GLY A 128 26.22 5.65 -5.15
N THR A 129 26.54 5.12 -3.98
CA THR A 129 27.93 4.95 -3.53
C THR A 129 28.55 3.62 -4.01
N LYS A 130 29.85 3.44 -3.75
CA LYS A 130 30.59 2.23 -4.16
C LYS A 130 30.07 1.00 -3.40
N ASN A 131 29.92 -0.10 -4.12
CA ASN A 131 29.42 -1.41 -3.68
C ASN A 131 27.88 -1.58 -3.64
N GLU A 132 27.09 -0.56 -4.01
CA GLU A 132 25.65 -0.75 -4.23
C GLU A 132 25.39 -1.70 -5.42
N PRO A 133 24.46 -2.68 -5.30
CA PRO A 133 24.31 -3.76 -6.29
C PRO A 133 23.76 -3.26 -7.64
N ASP A 134 22.98 -2.18 -7.61
CA ASP A 134 22.34 -1.59 -8.80
C ASP A 134 23.07 -0.34 -9.33
N LEU A 135 24.25 -0.03 -8.79
CA LEU A 135 25.05 1.14 -9.14
C LEU A 135 25.30 1.24 -10.65
N SER A 136 25.12 2.43 -11.22
CA SER A 136 25.52 2.71 -12.61
C SER A 136 26.13 4.10 -12.77
N THR A 137 25.70 5.09 -11.96
CA THR A 137 26.39 6.38 -11.82
C THR A 137 26.91 6.52 -10.40
N LEU A 138 28.23 6.64 -10.25
CA LEU A 138 28.85 6.89 -8.95
C LEU A 138 28.48 8.29 -8.44
N TRP A 139 27.97 8.34 -7.22
CA TRP A 139 27.76 9.52 -6.40
C TRP A 139 28.61 9.35 -5.13
N ASP A 140 29.66 10.16 -4.99
CA ASP A 140 30.57 10.18 -3.82
C ASP A 140 30.80 11.60 -3.26
N THR A 141 29.83 12.49 -3.52
CA THR A 141 29.73 13.85 -2.97
C THR A 141 28.65 13.92 -1.89
N GLN A 142 28.59 15.02 -1.11
CA GLN A 142 27.57 15.20 -0.08
C GLN A 142 26.14 15.25 -0.65
N ASP A 143 25.95 15.98 -1.75
CA ASP A 143 24.64 16.19 -2.38
C ASP A 143 24.67 15.75 -3.86
N ILE A 144 23.50 15.42 -4.40
CA ILE A 144 23.25 15.25 -5.83
C ILE A 144 21.89 15.87 -6.20
N TRP A 145 21.82 16.46 -7.38
CA TRP A 145 20.56 16.89 -7.99
C TRP A 145 20.34 16.09 -9.27
N ILE A 146 19.16 15.49 -9.41
CA ILE A 146 18.80 14.63 -10.54
C ILE A 146 17.51 15.16 -11.18
N ARG A 147 17.49 15.21 -12.51
CA ARG A 147 16.31 15.52 -13.34
C ARG A 147 16.05 14.34 -14.29
N ARG A 148 14.83 13.83 -14.28
CA ARG A 148 14.32 12.81 -15.21
C ARG A 148 13.01 13.34 -15.78
N VAL A 149 13.00 13.63 -17.07
CA VAL A 149 11.83 14.10 -17.83
C VAL A 149 11.36 12.95 -18.72
N PHE A 150 10.04 12.77 -18.88
CA PHE A 150 9.48 11.65 -19.63
C PHE A 150 8.10 11.99 -20.21
N GLU A 151 7.77 11.37 -21.35
CA GLU A 151 6.42 11.51 -21.92
C GLU A 151 5.54 10.37 -21.41
N LEU A 152 4.40 10.70 -20.80
CA LEU A 152 3.43 9.75 -20.29
C LEU A 152 2.14 9.83 -21.11
N GLN A 153 1.78 8.70 -21.69
CA GLN A 153 0.65 8.55 -22.62
C GLN A 153 -0.66 8.19 -21.90
N ASP A 154 -0.59 7.67 -20.68
CA ASP A 154 -1.76 7.35 -19.87
C ASP A 154 -2.48 8.63 -19.41
N ASP A 155 -3.82 8.64 -19.52
CA ASP A 155 -4.65 9.62 -18.85
C ASP A 155 -4.77 9.27 -17.36
N LEU A 156 -4.23 10.14 -16.51
CA LEU A 156 -4.20 10.00 -15.05
C LEU A 156 -5.13 11.00 -14.33
N VAL A 157 -6.08 11.61 -15.04
CA VAL A 157 -7.13 12.41 -14.38
C VAL A 157 -7.85 11.55 -13.35
N ASP A 158 -8.03 12.12 -12.15
CA ASP A 158 -8.61 11.49 -10.96
C ASP A 158 -7.92 10.16 -10.54
N LYS A 159 -6.59 10.06 -10.72
CA LYS A 159 -5.76 8.95 -10.19
C LYS A 159 -4.76 9.43 -9.15
N ASP A 160 -4.66 8.67 -8.06
CA ASP A 160 -3.55 8.79 -7.11
C ASP A 160 -2.26 8.29 -7.78
N ILE A 161 -1.23 9.15 -7.82
CA ILE A 161 0.09 8.82 -8.34
C ILE A 161 1.05 8.62 -7.16
N TYR A 162 1.77 7.50 -7.16
CA TYR A 162 2.71 7.14 -6.11
C TYR A 162 4.14 7.10 -6.66
N LEU A 163 5.06 7.85 -6.04
CA LEU A 163 6.49 7.70 -6.28
C LEU A 163 7.03 6.58 -5.37
N HIS A 164 7.54 5.52 -5.97
CA HIS A 164 8.37 4.53 -5.27
C HIS A 164 9.85 4.91 -5.42
N TYR A 165 10.50 5.23 -4.31
CA TYR A 165 11.92 5.60 -4.25
C TYR A 165 12.58 4.98 -3.02
N SER A 166 13.90 4.87 -3.06
CA SER A 166 14.74 4.48 -1.93
C SER A 166 15.87 5.50 -1.81
N ASN A 167 16.22 5.87 -0.59
CA ASN A 167 17.32 6.78 -0.26
C ASN A 167 17.78 6.49 1.17
N ASP A 168 19.00 6.91 1.49
CA ASP A 168 19.69 6.66 2.76
C ASP A 168 19.62 7.84 3.76
N ASP A 169 19.26 9.05 3.31
CA ASP A 169 19.22 10.27 4.15
C ASP A 169 17.97 11.16 3.90
N ILE A 170 18.14 12.37 3.35
CA ILE A 170 17.11 13.40 3.18
C ILE A 170 16.86 13.60 1.68
N PHE A 171 15.61 13.46 1.28
CA PHE A 171 15.19 13.58 -0.12
C PHE A 171 14.14 14.68 -0.32
N LEU A 172 14.38 15.58 -1.27
CA LEU A 172 13.38 16.53 -1.76
C LEU A 172 12.93 16.11 -3.16
N PHE A 173 11.71 15.60 -3.26
CA PHE A 173 11.04 15.40 -4.54
C PHE A 173 10.33 16.68 -4.98
N VAL A 174 10.44 17.03 -6.26
CA VAL A 174 9.57 18.00 -6.91
C VAL A 174 9.09 17.39 -8.21
N TYR A 175 7.77 17.36 -8.41
CA TYR A 175 7.13 16.98 -9.65
C TYR A 175 6.44 18.20 -10.25
N GLN A 176 6.46 18.29 -11.58
CA GLN A 176 5.68 19.26 -12.34
C GLN A 176 5.06 18.53 -13.54
N CYS A 177 3.88 18.97 -13.96
CA CYS A 177 3.18 18.46 -15.13
C CYS A 177 2.85 19.65 -16.04
N SER A 178 3.07 19.51 -17.35
CA SER A 178 2.69 20.52 -18.34
C SER A 178 1.72 19.92 -19.36
N ALA A 179 0.46 20.36 -19.30
CA ALA A 179 -0.59 19.96 -20.25
C ALA A 179 -0.45 20.71 -21.59
N GLY A 180 0.67 20.51 -22.30
CA GLY A 180 1.09 21.29 -23.46
C GLY A 180 1.02 20.56 -24.79
N GLY A 181 -0.17 20.22 -25.30
CA GLY A 181 -0.38 19.75 -26.70
C GLY A 181 0.30 18.42 -27.10
N GLY A 182 0.93 17.75 -26.14
CA GLY A 182 1.68 16.51 -26.23
C GLY A 182 2.23 16.24 -24.83
N ASN A 183 1.84 15.12 -24.23
CA ASN A 183 1.89 14.95 -22.78
C ASN A 183 3.33 14.73 -22.24
N ARG A 184 3.98 15.83 -21.81
CA ARG A 184 5.31 15.85 -21.16
C ARG A 184 5.20 16.02 -19.64
N TRP A 185 5.97 15.22 -18.92
CA TRP A 185 5.95 15.06 -17.46
C TRP A 185 7.38 14.95 -16.88
#